data_AF-A0A953M531-F1
#
_entry.id   AF-A0A953M531-F1
#
_cell.length_a   1.000
_cell.length_b   1.000
_cell.length_c   1.000
_cell.angle_alpha   90.00
_cell.angle_beta   90.00
_cell.angle_gamma   90.00
#
_symmetry.space_group_name_H-M   'P 1'
#
loop_
_entity.id
_entity.type
_entity.pdbx_description
1 polymer ?
#
loop_
_entity_poly.entity_id
_entity_poly.type
_entity_poly.pdbx_seq_one_letter_code
_entity_poly.pdbx_strand_id
1 'polypeptide(L)'
;MSTLEHECDQAIGQLRAALIDLYDSVGADPASPQDVARRYKLNKTLTWNIARLLQSSDGLAAVPHVPGAASFEKILKATEADGA
;
A
#
# COMPACT_ATOMS: atom_id res chain seq x y z
N MET A 1 -2.16 -17.19 18.68
CA MET A 1 -1.50 -16.00 18.12
C MET A 1 -0.45 -15.57 19.12
N SER A 2 0.81 -15.61 18.70
CA SER A 2 1.96 -15.08 19.42
C SER A 2 1.91 -13.55 19.49
N THR A 3 2.66 -12.96 20.43
CA THR A 3 2.79 -11.50 20.53
C THR A 3 3.25 -10.87 19.22
N LEU A 4 4.20 -11.49 18.53
CA LEU A 4 4.70 -11.03 17.23
C LEU A 4 3.61 -11.00 16.16
N GLU A 5 2.84 -12.08 16.02
CA GLU A 5 1.75 -12.15 15.03
C GLU A 5 0.71 -11.04 15.28
N HIS A 6 0.37 -10.80 16.55
CA HIS A 6 -0.55 -9.72 16.92
C HIS A 6 0.01 -8.33 16.61
N GLU A 7 1.28 -8.07 16.92
CA GLU A 7 1.96 -6.81 16.59
C GLU A 7 2.01 -6.59 15.07
N CYS A 8 2.29 -7.63 14.29
CA CYS A 8 2.26 -7.58 12.83
C CYS A 8 0.86 -7.24 12.31
N ASP A 9 -0.20 -7.90 12.81
CA ASP A 9 -1.57 -7.61 12.42
C ASP A 9 -1.95 -6.15 12.70
N GLN A 10 -1.58 -5.62 13.87
CA GLN A 10 -1.84 -4.23 14.24
C GLN A 10 -1.08 -3.24 13.33
N ALA A 11 0.23 -3.43 13.16
CA ALA A 11 1.06 -2.52 12.36
C ALA A 11 0.64 -2.54 10.88
N ILE A 12 0.37 -3.72 10.33
CA ILE A 12 -0.10 -3.85 8.95
C ILE A 12 -1.52 -3.31 8.80
N GLY A 13 -2.39 -3.50 9.79
CA GLY A 13 -3.73 -2.90 9.80
C GLY A 13 -3.70 -1.38 9.72
N GLN A 14 -2.83 -0.73 10.51
CA GLN A 14 -2.63 0.73 10.45
C GLN A 14 -2.10 1.18 9.10
N LEU A 15 -1.12 0.46 8.55
CA LEU A 15 -0.57 0.75 7.23
C LEU A 15 -1.62 0.61 6.11
N ARG A 16 -2.47 -0.42 6.17
CA ARG A 16 -3.58 -0.62 5.22
C ARG A 16 -4.56 0.54 5.28
N ALA A 17 -4.97 0.94 6.48
CA ALA A 17 -5.88 2.07 6.67
C ALA A 17 -5.30 3.35 6.05
N ALA A 18 -4.05 3.68 6.38
CA ALA A 18 -3.39 4.87 5.83
C ALA A 18 -3.27 4.84 4.29
N LEU A 19 -2.99 3.67 3.71
CA LEU A 19 -2.96 3.51 2.26
C LEU A 19 -4.35 3.67 1.64
N ILE A 20 -5.39 3.06 2.21
CA ILE A 20 -6.77 3.20 1.73
C ILE A 20 -7.17 4.68 1.75
N ASP A 21 -6.94 5.38 2.86
CA ASP A 21 -7.24 6.81 2.98
C ASP A 21 -6.51 7.65 1.93
N LEU A 22 -5.23 7.34 1.67
CA LEU A 22 -4.43 8.01 0.63
C LEU A 22 -4.99 7.77 -0.77
N TYR A 23 -5.38 6.53 -1.09
CA TYR A 23 -5.91 6.17 -2.40
C TYR A 23 -7.31 6.77 -2.62
N ASP A 24 -8.14 6.79 -1.58
CA ASP A 24 -9.47 7.39 -1.59
C ASP A 24 -9.40 8.91 -1.79
N SER A 25 -8.43 9.61 -1.17
CA SER A 25 -8.28 11.06 -1.30
C SER A 25 -8.01 11.52 -2.74
N VAL A 26 -7.39 10.66 -3.56
CA VAL A 26 -7.08 10.93 -4.98
C VAL A 26 -8.00 10.16 -5.95
N GLY A 27 -9.00 9.43 -5.42
CA GLY A 27 -9.94 8.66 -6.22
C GLY A 27 -9.27 7.59 -7.10
N ALA A 28 -8.27 6.88 -6.55
CA ALA A 28 -7.59 5.80 -7.24
C ALA A 28 -7.89 4.47 -6.55
N ASP A 29 -8.17 3.42 -7.32
CA ASP A 29 -8.48 2.09 -6.79
C ASP A 29 -7.20 1.25 -6.64
N PRO A 30 -6.73 0.95 -5.42
CA PRO A 30 -5.55 0.13 -5.21
C PRO A 30 -5.77 -1.36 -5.50
N ALA A 31 -7.02 -1.81 -5.69
CA ALA A 31 -7.32 -3.16 -6.19
C ALA A 31 -7.06 -3.30 -7.71
N SER A 32 -6.83 -2.18 -8.40
CA SER A 32 -6.52 -2.10 -9.83
C SER A 32 -5.07 -1.64 -10.07
N PRO A 33 -4.04 -2.46 -9.73
CA PRO A 33 -2.65 -2.03 -9.71
C PRO A 33 -2.13 -1.58 -11.08
N GLN A 34 -2.66 -2.13 -12.17
CA GLN A 34 -2.29 -1.70 -13.54
C GLN A 34 -2.73 -0.27 -13.83
N ASP A 35 -3.87 0.16 -13.30
CA ASP A 35 -4.42 1.49 -13.54
C ASP A 35 -3.72 2.52 -12.67
N VAL A 36 -3.44 2.18 -11.41
CA VAL A 36 -2.57 2.96 -10.51
C VAL A 36 -1.18 3.17 -11.15
N ALA A 37 -0.57 2.11 -11.68
CA ALA A 37 0.75 2.20 -12.31
C ALA A 37 0.74 3.12 -13.53
N ARG A 38 -0.32 3.08 -14.35
CA ARG A 38 -0.48 3.94 -15.53
C ARG A 38 -0.72 5.40 -15.13
N ARG A 39 -1.65 5.64 -14.20
CA ARG A 39 -2.05 6.98 -13.76
C ARG A 39 -0.88 7.73 -13.13
N TYR A 40 -0.20 7.09 -12.18
CA TYR A 40 0.87 7.70 -11.41
C TYR A 40 2.28 7.44 -11.96
N LYS A 41 2.39 6.76 -13.12
CA LYS A 41 3.67 6.36 -13.73
C LYS A 41 4.57 5.59 -12.77
N LEU A 42 3.97 4.80 -11.87
CA LEU A 42 4.68 4.00 -10.87
C LEU A 42 5.15 2.68 -11.46
N ASN A 43 6.18 2.11 -10.83
CA ASN A 43 6.65 0.78 -11.18
C ASN A 43 5.56 -0.28 -10.91
N LYS A 44 5.33 -1.19 -11.85
CA LYS A 44 4.29 -2.23 -11.77
C LYS A 44 4.45 -3.15 -10.56
N THR A 45 5.68 -3.48 -10.18
CA THR A 45 5.97 -4.31 -8.99
C THR A 45 5.55 -3.59 -7.72
N LEU A 46 5.76 -2.27 -7.64
CA LEU A 46 5.35 -1.47 -6.48
C LEU A 46 3.83 -1.49 -6.31
N THR A 47 3.09 -1.21 -7.38
CA THR A 47 1.61 -1.23 -7.32
C THR A 47 1.07 -2.62 -7.03
N TRP A 48 1.73 -3.68 -7.55
CA TRP A 48 1.39 -5.07 -7.20
C TRP A 48 1.61 -5.38 -5.72
N ASN A 49 2.74 -4.97 -5.15
CA ASN A 49 3.05 -5.18 -3.74
C ASN A 49 2.04 -4.48 -2.84
N ILE A 50 1.63 -3.26 -3.18
CA ILE A 50 0.56 -2.54 -2.46
C ILE A 50 -0.75 -3.33 -2.52
N ALA A 51 -1.19 -3.75 -3.72
CA ALA A 51 -2.41 -4.55 -3.86
C ALA A 51 -2.37 -5.83 -3.00
N ARG A 52 -1.21 -6.51 -2.96
CA ARG A 52 -1.00 -7.70 -2.12
C ARG A 52 -1.00 -7.39 -0.63
N LEU A 53 -0.37 -6.29 -0.23
CA LEU A 53 -0.38 -5.82 1.15
C LEU A 53 -1.83 -5.56 1.63
N LEU A 54 -2.65 -4.90 0.81
CA LEU A 54 -4.05 -4.60 1.13
C LEU A 54 -4.96 -5.84 1.15
N GLN A 55 -4.75 -6.80 0.25
CA GLN A 55 -5.60 -7.99 0.11
C GLN A 55 -5.23 -9.14 1.07
N SER A 56 -4.04 -9.11 1.67
CA SER A 56 -3.60 -10.19 2.58
C SER A 56 -4.46 -10.17 3.85
N SER A 57 -4.99 -11.32 4.25
CA SER A 57 -5.79 -11.45 5.48
C SER A 57 -4.93 -11.54 6.75
N ASP A 58 -3.68 -11.99 6.61
CA ASP A 58 -2.71 -12.18 7.68
C ASP A 58 -1.63 -11.09 7.62
N GLY A 59 -1.35 -10.44 8.75
CA GLY A 59 -0.37 -9.36 8.85
C GLY A 59 1.06 -9.85 8.63
N LEU A 60 1.44 -10.97 9.23
CA LEU A 60 2.80 -11.51 9.13
C LEU A 60 3.13 -11.93 7.68
N ALA A 61 2.19 -12.56 6.99
CA ALA A 61 2.29 -12.95 5.59
C ALA A 61 2.31 -11.74 4.63
N ALA A 62 1.83 -10.57 5.08
CA ALA A 62 1.86 -9.34 4.30
C ALA A 62 3.20 -8.60 4.38
N VAL A 63 4.02 -8.87 5.40
CA VAL A 63 5.33 -8.21 5.63
C VAL A 63 6.23 -8.24 4.39
N PRO A 64 6.39 -9.35 3.64
CA PRO A 64 7.23 -9.37 2.43
C PRO A 64 6.77 -8.42 1.32
N HIS A 65 5.51 -7.96 1.36
CA HIS A 65 4.93 -7.04 0.39
C HIS A 65 5.01 -5.57 0.85
N VAL A 66 5.45 -5.30 2.08
CA VAL A 66 5.61 -3.93 2.59
C VAL A 66 6.70 -3.22 1.77
N PRO A 67 6.39 -2.10 1.10
CA PRO A 67 7.38 -1.35 0.37
C PRO A 67 8.47 -0.77 1.30
N GLY A 68 9.69 -0.64 0.80
CA GLY A 68 10.73 0.13 1.48
C GLY A 68 10.43 1.64 1.45
N ALA A 69 11.08 2.40 2.32
CA ALA A 69 10.88 3.85 2.48
C ALA A 69 10.96 4.64 1.15
N ALA A 70 11.98 4.38 0.32
CA ALA A 70 12.14 5.04 -0.98
C ALA A 70 11.00 4.73 -1.97
N SER A 71 10.27 3.62 -1.78
CA SER A 71 9.08 3.32 -2.58
C SER A 71 7.85 4.04 -2.06
N PHE A 72 7.70 4.20 -0.74
CA PHE A 72 6.66 5.04 -0.15
C PHE A 72 6.77 6.49 -0.59
N GLU A 73 7.98 7.05 -0.59
CA GLU A 73 8.20 8.41 -1.09
C GLU A 73 7.74 8.59 -2.55
N LYS A 74 7.90 7.58 -3.40
CA LYS A 74 7.44 7.63 -4.79
C LYS A 74 5.92 7.65 -4.89
N ILE A 75 5.23 6.90 -4.03
CA ILE A 75 3.77 6.89 -3.97
C ILE A 75 3.30 8.28 -3.54
N LEU A 76 3.79 8.77 -2.39
CA LEU A 76 3.41 10.06 -1.83
C LEU A 76 3.64 11.21 -2.82
N LYS A 77 4.84 11.31 -3.41
CA LYS A 77 5.13 12.34 -4.42
C LYS A 77 4.24 12.25 -5.66
N ALA A 78 3.85 11.04 -6.06
CA ALA A 78 2.98 10.87 -7.22
C ALA A 78 1.52 11.24 -6.92
N THR A 79 1.05 10.99 -5.71
CA THR A 79 -0.31 11.33 -5.27
C THR A 79 -0.45 12.80 -4.83
N GLU A 80 0.61 13.43 -4.32
CA GLU A 80 0.65 14.87 -4.00
C GLU A 80 0.27 15.73 -5.21
N ALA A 81 0.67 15.33 -6.43
CA ALA A 81 0.31 16.02 -7.67
C ALA A 81 -1.20 16.00 -7.96
N ASP A 82 -1.94 15.05 -7.38
CA ASP A 82 -3.40 14.91 -7.46
C ASP A 82 -4.12 15.48 -6.23
N GLY A 83 -3.40 16.09 -5.27
CA GLY A 83 -3.96 16.79 -4.11
C GLY A 83 -4.09 15.97 -2.82
N ALA A 84 -3.37 14.84 -2.72
CA ALA A 84 -3.22 14.08 -1.48
C ALA A 84 -2.53 14.86 -0.35
#